data_AF-A0A953F9N3-F1
#
_entry.id   AF-A0A953F9N3-F1
#
_cell.length_a   1.000
_cell.length_b   1.000
_cell.length_c   1.000
_cell.angle_alpha   90.00
_cell.angle_beta   90.00
_cell.angle_gamma   90.00
#
_symmetry.space_group_name_H-M   'P 1'
#
loop_
_entity.id
_entity.type
_entity.pdbx_description
1 polymer ?
#
loop_
_entity_poly.entity_id
_entity_poly.type
_entity_poly.pdbx_seq_one_letter_code
_entity_poly.pdbx_strand_id
1 'polypeptide(L)'
;MNDPAPNPFTNSGKLSCLEMLQLVLDGQATSEQIAYFKKHMEVCMPCYKSYSVDMMIKDMLQRKCCGSGIAPETLDSIRQKISASIKPL
;
A
#
# COMPACT_ATOMS: atom_id res chain seq x y z
N MET A 1 -11.74 -34.00 9.70
CA MET A 1 -10.81 -33.55 8.66
C MET A 1 -11.25 -32.15 8.28
N ASN A 2 -10.51 -31.11 8.70
CA ASN A 2 -10.78 -29.74 8.28
C ASN A 2 -10.01 -29.52 6.98
N ASP A 3 -10.64 -29.84 5.85
CA ASP A 3 -10.09 -29.47 4.55
C ASP A 3 -10.14 -27.94 4.42
N PRO A 4 -8.99 -27.27 4.20
CA PRO A 4 -9.01 -25.84 3.95
C PRO A 4 -9.74 -25.58 2.63
N ALA A 5 -10.61 -24.56 2.64
CA ALA A 5 -11.35 -24.11 1.46
C ALA A 5 -10.42 -23.97 0.23
N PRO A 6 -10.90 -24.28 -0.98
CA PRO A 6 -10.11 -24.18 -2.20
C PRO A 6 -9.50 -22.79 -2.35
N ASN A 7 -8.21 -22.73 -2.66
CA ASN A 7 -7.47 -21.48 -2.79
C ASN A 7 -7.96 -20.72 -4.04
N PRO A 8 -8.63 -19.55 -3.90
CA PRO A 8 -9.18 -18.79 -5.03
C PRO A 8 -8.09 -18.14 -5.90
N PHE A 9 -6.82 -18.25 -5.51
CA PHE A 9 -5.67 -17.78 -6.28
C PHE A 9 -5.16 -18.82 -7.31
N THR A 10 -5.64 -20.07 -7.31
CA THR A 10 -5.07 -21.12 -8.19
C THR A 10 -5.80 -21.22 -9.54
N ASN A 11 -5.13 -20.83 -10.62
CA ASN A 11 -5.50 -21.25 -12.00
C ASN A 11 -4.50 -22.25 -12.61
N SER A 12 -3.27 -22.33 -12.09
CA SER A 12 -2.30 -23.42 -12.36
C SER A 12 -1.10 -23.27 -11.41
N GLY A 13 -1.07 -24.04 -10.31
CA GLY A 13 0.02 -24.05 -9.34
C GLY A 13 -0.29 -23.35 -8.01
N LYS A 14 0.40 -23.80 -6.94
CA LYS A 14 0.26 -23.25 -5.58
C LYS A 14 1.06 -21.95 -5.50
N LEU A 15 0.38 -20.81 -5.47
CA LEU A 15 1.03 -19.51 -5.24
C LEU A 15 1.55 -19.40 -3.80
N SER A 16 2.72 -18.78 -3.66
CA SER A 16 3.29 -18.39 -2.38
C SER A 16 2.51 -17.25 -1.74
N CYS A 17 2.67 -17.08 -0.42
CA CYS A 17 2.06 -15.96 0.30
C CYS A 17 2.50 -14.60 -0.23
N LEU A 18 3.74 -14.49 -0.72
CA LEU A 18 4.27 -13.25 -1.28
C LEU A 18 3.61 -12.92 -2.61
N GLU A 19 3.41 -13.90 -3.49
CA GLU A 19 2.72 -13.70 -4.77
C GLU A 19 1.25 -13.28 -4.56
N MET A 20 0.56 -13.91 -3.60
CA MET A 20 -0.79 -13.51 -3.21
C MET A 20 -0.82 -12.07 -2.66
N LEU A 21 0.19 -11.67 -1.88
CA LEU A 21 0.32 -10.30 -1.38
C LEU A 21 0.50 -9.28 -2.51
N GLN A 22 1.37 -9.56 -3.47
CA GLN A 22 1.61 -8.67 -4.62
C GLN A 22 0.31 -8.44 -5.40
N LEU A 23 -0.45 -9.50 -5.70
CA LEU A 23 -1.74 -9.37 -6.40
C LEU A 23 -2.76 -8.49 -5.64
N VAL A 24 -2.78 -8.57 -4.31
CA VAL A 24 -3.63 -7.73 -3.46
C VAL A 24 -3.15 -6.27 -3.46
N LEU A 25 -1.84 -6.03 -3.42
CA LEU A 25 -1.27 -4.67 -3.45
C LEU A 25 -1.44 -3.99 -4.80
N ASP A 26 -1.35 -4.76 -5.89
CA ASP A 26 -1.52 -4.28 -7.26
C ASP A 26 -3.00 -4.04 -7.64
N GLY A 27 -3.94 -4.40 -6.75
CA GLY A 27 -5.38 -4.30 -7.03
C GLY A 27 -5.89 -5.32 -8.05
N GLN A 28 -5.10 -6.37 -8.31
CA GLN A 28 -5.42 -7.43 -9.27
C GLN A 28 -6.18 -8.61 -8.63
N ALA A 29 -6.36 -8.58 -7.30
CA ALA A 29 -7.10 -9.61 -6.56
C ALA A 29 -8.61 -9.31 -6.49
N THR A 30 -9.43 -10.34 -6.64
CA THR A 30 -10.89 -10.26 -6.44
C THR A 30 -11.25 -10.10 -4.96
N SER A 31 -12.47 -9.67 -4.66
CA SER A 31 -12.96 -9.57 -3.27
C SER A 31 -12.90 -10.90 -2.52
N GLU A 32 -13.13 -12.02 -3.21
CA GLU A 32 -13.01 -13.37 -2.66
C GLU A 32 -11.55 -13.73 -2.34
N GLN A 33 -10.62 -13.42 -3.24
CA GLN A 33 -9.18 -13.60 -3.05
C GLN A 33 -8.66 -12.76 -1.88
N ILE A 34 -9.10 -11.51 -1.76
CA ILE A 34 -8.74 -10.63 -0.64
C ILE A 34 -9.22 -11.22 0.69
N ALA A 35 -10.47 -11.72 0.76
CA ALA A 35 -11.02 -12.32 1.96
C ALA A 35 -10.28 -13.60 2.37
N TYR A 36 -9.99 -14.47 1.40
CA TYR A 36 -9.19 -15.67 1.62
C TYR A 36 -7.79 -15.33 2.13
N PHE A 37 -7.11 -14.37 1.49
CA PHE A 37 -5.76 -13.96 1.85
C PHE A 37 -5.71 -13.38 3.26
N LYS A 38 -6.67 -12.54 3.65
CA LYS A 38 -6.79 -12.02 5.02
C LYS A 38 -6.91 -13.13 6.05
N LYS A 39 -7.78 -14.12 5.82
CA LYS A 39 -7.94 -15.28 6.71
C LYS A 39 -6.68 -16.16 6.74
N HIS A 40 -5.99 -16.29 5.61
CA HIS A 40 -4.73 -17.03 5.51
C HIS A 40 -3.59 -16.37 6.30
N MET A 41 -3.52 -15.03 6.31
CA MET A 41 -2.54 -14.28 7.11
C MET A 41 -2.70 -14.48 8.62
N GLU A 42 -3.92 -14.70 9.12
CA GLU A 42 -4.16 -14.98 10.54
C GLU A 42 -3.49 -16.29 10.99
N VAL A 43 -3.32 -17.24 10.07
CA VAL A 43 -2.68 -18.54 10.33
C VAL A 43 -1.19 -18.53 9.98
N CYS A 44 -0.78 -17.71 9.01
CA CYS A 44 0.60 -17.64 8.52
C CYS A 44 1.43 -16.58 9.27
N MET A 45 1.81 -16.89 10.52
CA MET A 45 2.60 -16.02 11.41
C MET A 45 3.90 -15.44 10.81
N PRO A 46 4.68 -16.16 9.96
CA PRO A 46 5.86 -15.61 9.31
C PRO A 46 5.55 -14.50 8.30
N CYS A 47 4.43 -14.61 7.57
CA CYS A 47 4.04 -13.63 6.56
C CYS A 47 3.44 -12.37 7.19
N TYR A 48 2.73 -12.50 8.31
CA TYR A 48 2.22 -11.36 9.07
C TYR A 48 3.35 -10.47 9.58
N LYS A 49 4.45 -11.06 10.07
CA LYS A 49 5.59 -10.31 10.59
C LYS A 49 6.27 -9.50 9.48
N SER A 50 6.52 -10.11 8.31
CA SER A 50 7.08 -9.40 7.15
C SER A 50 6.15 -8.30 6.64
N TYR A 51 4.85 -8.59 6.49
CA TYR A 51 3.86 -7.60 6.06
C TYR A 51 3.77 -6.40 7.00
N SER A 52 3.84 -6.63 8.32
CA SER A 52 3.82 -5.53 9.30
C SER A 52 5.04 -4.59 9.15
N VAL A 53 6.21 -5.16 8.85
CA VAL A 53 7.44 -4.39 8.61
C VAL A 53 7.32 -3.60 7.31
N ASP A 54 6.86 -4.24 6.23
CA ASP A 54 6.67 -3.58 4.93
C ASP A 54 5.65 -2.44 4.99
N MET A 55 4.54 -2.61 5.74
CA MET A 55 3.57 -1.55 5.98
C MET A 55 4.14 -0.40 6.81
N MET A 56 4.92 -0.67 7.85
CA MET A 56 5.62 0.37 8.63
C MET A 56 6.61 1.16 7.78
N ILE A 57 7.34 0.50 6.89
CA ILE A 57 8.26 1.16 5.95
C ILE A 57 7.48 2.05 4.98
N LYS A 58 6.39 1.54 4.39
CA LYS A 58 5.54 2.29 3.46
C LYS A 58 4.97 3.55 4.10
N ASP A 59 4.44 3.42 5.30
CA ASP A 59 3.88 4.54 6.06
C ASP A 59 4.98 5.54 6.50
N MET A 60 6.16 5.07 6.92
CA MET A 60 7.29 5.96 7.21
C MET A 60 7.71 6.77 5.98
N LEU A 61 7.78 6.13 4.81
CA LEU A 61 8.10 6.79 3.54
C LEU A 61 7.03 7.82 3.15
N GLN A 62 5.75 7.50 3.31
CA GLN A 62 4.67 8.46 3.09
C GLN A 62 4.78 9.67 3.99
N ARG A 63 5.11 9.48 5.27
CA ARG A 63 5.22 10.60 6.22
C ARG A 63 6.48 11.43 6.02
N LYS A 64 7.62 10.81 5.72
CA LYS A 64 8.94 11.48 5.74
C LYS A 64 9.51 11.85 4.37
N CYS A 65 9.16 11.11 3.32
CA CYS A 65 9.75 11.28 1.99
C CYS A 65 8.75 11.83 0.98
N CYS A 66 7.51 11.33 0.99
CA CYS A 66 6.44 11.78 0.10
C CYS A 66 5.54 12.79 0.82
N GLY A 67 6.19 13.80 1.42
CA GLY A 67 5.64 14.72 2.42
C GLY A 67 4.16 15.03 2.24
N SER A 68 3.43 14.97 3.36
CA SER A 68 2.14 15.64 3.51
C SER A 68 2.27 17.01 2.85
N GLY A 69 1.49 17.20 1.77
CA GLY A 69 1.67 18.30 0.83
C GLY A 69 1.89 19.61 1.57
N ILE A 70 2.83 20.41 1.05
CA ILE A 70 3.12 21.78 1.51
C ILE A 70 1.83 22.41 2.02
N ALA A 71 1.83 22.82 3.29
CA ALA A 71 0.66 23.46 3.89
C ALA A 71 0.20 24.59 2.95
N PRO A 72 -1.10 24.66 2.58
CA PRO A 72 -1.57 25.52 1.51
C PRO A 72 -1.19 26.99 1.74
N GLU A 73 -1.12 27.45 3.00
CA GLU A 73 -0.65 28.80 3.33
C GLU A 73 0.79 29.09 2.87
N THR A 74 1.65 28.08 2.87
CA THR A 74 3.06 28.21 2.46
C THR A 74 3.16 28.33 0.95
N LEU A 75 2.34 27.58 0.22
CA LEU A 75 2.28 27.63 -1.24
C LEU A 75 1.78 29.01 -1.72
N ASP A 76 0.77 29.56 -1.05
CA ASP A 76 0.20 30.87 -1.38
C ASP A 76 1.15 32.01 -1.01
N SER A 77 1.87 31.92 0.11
CA SER A 77 2.91 32.89 0.47
C SER A 77 4.07 32.90 -0.54
N ILE A 78 4.48 31.73 -1.04
CA ILE A 78 5.50 31.62 -2.09
C ILE A 78 5.00 32.27 -3.40
N ARG A 79 3.77 31.98 -3.82
CA ARG A 79 3.16 32.57 -5.02
C ARG A 79 3.09 34.10 -4.93
N GLN A 80 2.63 34.64 -3.81
CA GLN A 80 2.57 36.09 -3.59
C GLN A 80 3.94 36.75 -3.70
N LYS A 81 4.98 36.17 -3.09
CA LYS A 81 6.34 36.70 -3.17
C LYS A 81 6.90 36.65 -4.59
N ILE A 82 6.63 35.58 -5.35
CA ILE A 82 7.03 35.48 -6.76
C ILE A 82 6.33 36.55 -7.59
N SER A 83 5.00 36.68 -7.46
CA SER A 83 4.24 37.69 -8.22
C SER A 83 4.62 39.13 -7.87
N ALA A 84 5.03 39.40 -6.63
CA ALA A 84 5.52 40.71 -6.22
C ALA A 84 6.93 41.02 -6.78
N SER A 85 7.73 39.98 -7.02
CA SER A 85 9.10 40.10 -7.53
C SER A 85 9.17 40.17 -9.05
N ILE A 86 8.15 39.65 -9.76
CA ILE A 86 8.00 39.77 -11.21
C ILE A 86 7.05 40.94 -11.49
N LYS A 87 7.57 42.18 -11.43
CA LYS A 87 6.82 43.36 -11.85
C LYS A 87 6.85 43.43 -13.38
N PRO A 88 5.71 43.47 -14.11
CA PRO A 88 5.75 43.72 -15.54
C PRO A 88 6.26 45.15 -15.79
N LEU A 89 7.22 45.28 -16.71
CA LEU A 89 7.68 46.54 -17.30
C LEU A 89 6.58 47.15 -18.16
#